data_AF-A0A2E8R6D8-F1
#
_entry.id   AF-A0A2E8R6D8-F1
#
_cell.length_a   1.000
_cell.length_b   1.000
_cell.length_c   1.000
_cell.angle_alpha   90.00
_cell.angle_beta   90.00
_cell.angle_gamma   90.00
#
_symmetry.space_group_name_H-M   'P 1'
#
loop_
_entity.id
_entity.type
_entity.pdbx_description
1 polymer ?
#
loop_
_entity_poly.entity_id
_entity_poly.type
_entity_poly.pdbx_seq_one_letter_code
_entity_poly.pdbx_strand_id
1 'polypeptide(L)' 'MSNYIYELVKKFNSFYQNVSILGAESVISKNFRLMLLKNVARNLKNSCSLLGISLPHSM' A
#
# COMPACT_ATOMS: atom_id res chain seq x y z
N MET A 1 7.22 -3.58 -16.37
CA MET A 1 7.17 -2.79 -15.11
C MET A 1 5.81 -2.21 -14.80
N SER A 2 5.09 -1.60 -15.76
CA SER A 2 3.75 -1.03 -15.51
C SER A 2 2.72 -2.05 -14.99
N ASN A 3 2.73 -3.28 -15.52
CA ASN A 3 1.83 -4.36 -15.08
C ASN A 3 2.02 -4.76 -13.61
N TYR A 4 3.26 -4.70 -13.10
CA TYR A 4 3.55 -5.03 -11.70
C TYR A 4 2.97 -3.98 -10.75
N ILE A 5 3.13 -2.69 -11.07
CA ILE A 5 2.57 -1.60 -10.26
C ILE A 5 1.04 -1.65 -10.29
N TYR A 6 0.45 -1.92 -11.45
CA TYR A 6 -1.00 -2.04 -11.60
C TYR A 6 -1.57 -3.18 -10.72
N GLU A 7 -0.98 -4.37 -10.79
CA GLU A 7 -1.39 -5.51 -9.95
C GLU A 7 -1.15 -5.24 -8.46
N LEU A 8 -0.05 -4.58 -8.10
CA LEU A 8 0.26 -4.21 -6.71
C LEU A 8 -0.79 -3.24 -6.15
N VAL A 9 -1.13 -2.18 -6.88
CA VAL A 9 -2.15 -1.20 -6.49
C VAL A 9 -3.52 -1.86 -6.38
N LYS A 10 -3.89 -2.72 -7.34
CA LYS A 10 -5.17 -3.42 -7.32
C LYS A 10 -5.31 -4.34 -6.11
N LYS A 11 -4.28 -5.13 -5.80
CA LYS A 11 -4.23 -5.99 -4.60
C LYS A 11 -4.25 -5.18 -3.32
N PHE A 12 -3.52 -4.06 -3.27
CA PHE A 12 -3.50 -3.17 -2.12
C PHE A 12 -4.86 -2.53 -1.85
N ASN A 13 -5.54 -2.06 -2.90
CA ASN A 13 -6.86 -1.45 -2.78
C ASN A 13 -7.90 -2.48 -2.31
N SER A 14 -7.86 -3.69 -2.87
CA SER A 14 -8.69 -4.80 -2.41
C SER A 14 -8.41 -5.19 -0.96
N PHE A 15 -7.14 -5.19 -0.53
CA PHE A 15 -6.76 -5.43 0.86
C PHE A 15 -7.28 -4.33 1.79
N TYR A 16 -7.15 -3.06 1.41
CA TYR A 16 -7.61 -1.91 2.19
C TYR A 16 -9.13 -1.92 2.38
N GLN A 17 -9.89 -2.32 1.37
CA GLN A 17 -11.35 -2.43 1.43
C GLN A 17 -11.82 -3.65 2.24
N ASN A 18 -11.18 -4.81 2.06
CA ASN A 18 -11.60 -6.05 2.71
C ASN A 18 -11.10 -6.20 4.15
N VAL A 19 -10.03 -5.50 4.52
CA VAL A 19 -9.40 -5.61 5.84
C VAL A 19 -9.55 -4.32 6.62
N SER A 20 -10.35 -4.36 7.69
CA SER A 20 -10.49 -3.22 8.60
C SER A 20 -9.17 -2.95 9.34
N ILE A 21 -8.39 -1.99 8.85
CA ILE A 21 -7.08 -1.63 9.45
C ILE A 21 -7.28 -0.92 10.79
N LEU A 22 -8.29 -0.04 10.88
CA LEU A 22 -8.55 0.76 12.07
C LEU A 22 -9.35 0.00 13.14
N GLY A 23 -10.20 -0.94 12.73
CA GLY A 23 -11.06 -1.73 13.60
C GLY A 23 -10.50 -3.10 14.00
N ALA A 24 -9.20 -3.34 13.86
CA ALA A 24 -8.59 -4.59 14.31
C ALA A 24 -8.59 -4.68 15.85
N GLU A 25 -9.22 -5.73 16.39
CA GLU A 25 -9.35 -5.98 17.85
C GLU A 25 -7.99 -6.12 18.56
N SER A 26 -6.96 -6.59 17.86
CA SER A 26 -5.61 -6.78 18.42
C SER A 26 -4.64 -5.70 17.96
N VAL A 27 -3.97 -5.06 18.93
CA VAL A 27 -2.90 -4.05 18.72
C VAL A 27 -1.77 -4.59 17.83
N ILE A 28 -1.45 -5.89 17.97
CA ILE A 28 -0.41 -6.56 17.17
C ILE A 28 -0.83 -6.62 15.70
N SER A 29 -2.07 -7.05 15.43
CA SER A 29 -2.63 -7.10 14.08
C SER A 29 -2.75 -5.71 13.45
N LYS A 30 -3.11 -4.70 14.25
CA LYS A 30 -3.16 -3.30 13.82
C LYS A 30 -1.79 -2.76 13.41
N ASN A 31 -0.77 -2.98 14.25
CA ASN A 31 0.60 -2.56 13.96
C ASN A 31 1.19 -3.31 12.75
N PHE A 32 0.91 -4.61 12.63
CA PHE A 32 1.34 -5.38 11.47
C PHE A 32 0.72 -4.84 10.17
N ARG A 33 -0.59 -4.57 10.16
CA ARG A 33 -1.29 -3.97 9.00
C ARG A 33 -0.73 -2.59 8.67
N LEU A 34 -0.51 -1.72 9.67
CA LEU A 34 0.11 -0.40 9.48
C LEU A 34 1.52 -0.50 8.87
N MET A 35 2.33 -1.42 9.37
CA MET A 35 3.69 -1.63 8.87
C MET A 35 3.69 -2.20 7.45
N LEU A 36 2.75 -3.10 7.14
CA LEU A 36 2.54 -3.62 5.80
C LEU A 36 2.17 -2.50 4.83
N LEU A 37 1.22 -1.64 5.20
CA LEU A 37 0.82 -0.47 4.39
C LEU A 37 2.00 0.44 4.11
N LYS A 38 2.80 0.75 5.13
CA LYS A 38 3.97 1.63 5.02
C LYS A 38 5.03 1.06 4.08
N ASN A 39 5.26 -0.26 4.12
CA ASN A 39 6.18 -0.94 3.23
C ASN A 39 5.68 -0.97 1.78
N VAL A 40 4.40 -1.26 1.56
CA VAL A 40 3.81 -1.22 0.20
C VAL A 40 3.88 0.18 -0.38
N ALA A 41 3.52 1.22 0.40
CA ALA A 41 3.61 2.61 -0.03
C ALA A 41 5.05 3.02 -0.37
N ARG A 42 6.03 2.60 0.43
CA ARG A 42 7.45 2.84 0.14
C ARG A 42 7.88 2.17 -1.16
N ASN A 43 7.45 0.93 -1.39
CA ASN A 43 7.79 0.17 -2.59
C ASN A 43 7.15 0.80 -3.84
N LEU A 44 5.90 1.25 -3.73
CA LEU A 44 5.20 2.02 -4.77
C LEU A 44 5.91 3.33 -5.07
N LYS A 45 6.30 4.09 -4.05
CA LYS A 45 7.04 5.35 -4.21
C LYS A 45 8.37 5.13 -4.92
N ASN A 46 9.13 4.11 -4.52
CA ASN A 46 10.40 3.77 -5.17
C ASN A 46 10.18 3.35 -6.63
N SER A 47 9.19 2.50 -6.90
CA SER A 47 8.86 2.02 -8.24
C SER A 47 8.40 3.15 -9.16
N CYS A 48 7.57 4.06 -8.67
CA CYS A 48 7.14 5.26 -9.39
C CYS A 48 8.29 6.25 -9.60
N SER A 49 9.17 6.44 -8.60
CA SER A 49 10.37 7.26 -8.73
C SER A 49 11.32 6.73 -9.81
N LEU A 50 11.49 5.40 -9.90
CA LEU A 50 12.26 4.73 -10.95
C LEU A 50 11.67 4.95 -12.36
N LEU A 51 10.35 5.14 -12.44
CA LEU A 51 9.65 5.44 -13.70
C LEU A 51 9.55 6.94 -13.99
N GLY A 52 10.08 7.81 -13.11
CA GLY A 52 9.95 9.27 -13.24
C GLY A 52 8.53 9.79 -13.00
N ILE A 53 7.64 8.99 -12.39
CA ILE A 53 6.24 9.33 -12.15
C ILE A 53 6.13 9.97 -10.77
N SER A 54 5.72 11.24 -10.70
CA SER A 54 5.40 11.90 -9.44
C SER A 54 4.06 11.41 -8.91
N LEU A 55 4.08 10.62 -7.83
CA LEU A 55 2.86 10.27 -7.10
C LEU A 55 2.27 11.55 -6.47
N PRO A 56 0.94 11.78 -6.59
CA PRO A 56 0.29 12.87 -5.89
C PRO A 56 0.45 12.70 -4.37
N HIS A 57 0.62 13.83 -3.68
CA HIS A 57 0.95 13.87 -2.25
C HIS A 57 -0.22 13.43 -1.34
N SER A 58 -1.38 13.13 -1.92
CA SER A 58 -2.54 12.55 -1.24
C SER A 58 -3.16 11.47 -2.12
N MET A 59 -3.30 10.27 -1.56
CA MET A 59 -4.30 9.27 -1.95
C MET A 59 -5.44 9.31 -0.95
#